data_AF-A0A7C1DZT8-F1
#
_entry.id   AF-A0A7C1DZT8-F1
#
_cell.length_a   1.000
_cell.length_b   1.000
_cell.length_c   1.000
_cell.angle_alpha   90.00
_cell.angle_beta   90.00
_cell.angle_gamma   90.00
#
_symmetry.space_group_name_H-M   'P 1'
#
loop_
_entity.id
_entity.type
_entity.pdbx_description
1 polymer ?
#
loop_
_entity_poly.entity_id
_entity_poly.type
_entity_poly.pdbx_seq_one_letter_code
_entity_poly.pdbx_strand_id
1 'polypeptide(L)'
;MRDWILDLEFNYNKIPRPDVSLFLDVPMNFINDRLNSNRKGGDRDYLKGIKDIHEESLPFQEKVRDVYLSLQKYVDDLQIINCQGRNGEMKPADVIFELIRERINDKL
;
A
#
# COMPACT_ATOMS: atom_id res chain seq x y z
N MET A 1 -13.00 14.71 -5.59
CA MET A 1 -11.88 14.71 -4.63
C MET A 1 -10.60 14.13 -5.24
N ARG A 2 -10.63 12.96 -5.90
CA ARG A 2 -9.47 12.42 -6.65
C ARG A 2 -8.91 13.41 -7.68
N ASP A 3 -9.76 14.04 -8.48
CA ASP A 3 -9.32 14.95 -9.55
C ASP A 3 -8.51 16.13 -9.00
N TRP A 4 -8.86 16.63 -7.82
CA TRP A 4 -8.12 17.70 -7.15
C TRP A 4 -6.71 17.24 -6.72
N ILE A 5 -6.57 16.00 -6.24
CA ILE A 5 -5.26 15.44 -5.85
C ILE A 5 -4.37 15.28 -7.09
N LEU A 6 -4.92 14.70 -8.17
CA LEU A 6 -4.18 14.51 -9.42
C LEU A 6 -3.80 15.84 -10.08
N ASP A 7 -4.69 16.83 -10.04
CA ASP A 7 -4.41 18.17 -10.55
C ASP A 7 -3.30 18.86 -9.74
N LEU A 8 -3.37 18.77 -8.40
CA LEU A 8 -2.34 19.32 -7.53
C LEU A 8 -0.96 18.68 -7.79
N GLU A 9 -0.88 17.36 -7.98
CA GLU A 9 0.37 16.64 -8.20
C GLU A 9 0.96 16.92 -9.60
N PHE A 10 0.17 16.72 -10.64
CA PHE A 10 0.68 16.68 -12.01
C PHE A 10 0.56 18.01 -12.74
N ASN A 11 -0.45 18.83 -12.41
CA ASN A 11 -0.65 20.13 -13.05
C ASN A 11 -0.06 21.29 -12.25
N TYR A 12 -0.22 21.32 -10.93
CA TYR A 12 0.34 22.39 -10.09
C TYR A 12 1.80 22.12 -9.72
N ASN A 13 2.09 21.00 -9.06
CA ASN A 13 3.44 20.65 -8.62
C ASN A 13 4.35 20.14 -9.75
N LYS A 14 3.78 19.87 -10.94
CA LYS A 14 4.50 19.37 -12.12
C LYS A 14 5.34 18.12 -11.84
N ILE A 15 4.88 17.28 -10.91
CA ILE A 15 5.53 16.01 -10.63
C ILE A 15 5.44 15.16 -11.91
N PRO A 16 6.53 14.54 -12.38
CA PRO A 16 6.46 13.66 -13.53
C PRO A 16 5.56 12.45 -13.21
N ARG A 17 4.69 12.09 -14.15
CA ARG A 17 3.89 10.87 -14.03
C ARG A 17 4.81 9.65 -14.16
N PRO A 18 4.72 8.66 -13.25
CA PRO A 18 5.48 7.44 -13.39
C PRO A 18 4.95 6.61 -14.57
N ASP A 19 5.83 5.85 -15.21
CA ASP A 19 5.41 4.87 -16.24
C ASP A 19 4.60 3.73 -15.63
N VAL A 20 4.94 3.36 -14.38
CA VAL A 20 4.27 2.32 -13.59
C VAL A 20 4.28 2.68 -12.11
N SER A 21 3.13 2.54 -11.45
CA SER A 21 2.93 2.63 -10.01
C SER A 21 2.47 1.28 -9.48
N LEU A 22 3.17 0.73 -8.48
CA LEU A 22 2.86 -0.60 -7.92
C LEU A 22 2.19 -0.47 -6.54
N PHE A 23 0.98 -1.02 -6.41
CA PHE A 23 0.29 -1.15 -5.14
C PHE A 23 0.35 -2.60 -4.65
N LEU A 24 1.03 -2.84 -3.54
CA LEU A 24 1.16 -4.16 -2.93
C LEU A 24 -0.05 -4.44 -2.03
N ASP A 25 -0.98 -5.26 -2.52
CA ASP A 25 -2.18 -5.62 -1.78
C ASP A 25 -1.89 -6.79 -0.84
N VAL A 26 -1.59 -6.46 0.42
CA VAL A 26 -1.17 -7.42 1.46
C VAL A 26 -2.35 -7.89 2.33
N PRO A 27 -2.28 -9.11 2.89
CA PRO A 27 -3.35 -9.60 3.75
C PRO A 27 -3.51 -8.82 5.06
N MET A 28 -4.76 -8.66 5.50
CA MET A 28 -5.09 -7.93 6.72
C MET A 28 -4.52 -8.57 8.00
N ASN A 29 -4.37 -9.90 8.01
CA ASN A 29 -3.75 -10.61 9.13
C ASN A 29 -2.28 -10.22 9.30
N PHE A 30 -1.56 -10.05 8.19
CA PHE A 30 -0.16 -9.63 8.20
C PHE A 30 0.01 -8.18 8.69
N ILE A 31 -0.91 -7.29 8.26
CA ILE A 31 -1.02 -5.93 8.78
C ILE A 31 -1.18 -5.99 10.30
N ASN A 32 -2.20 -6.69 10.78
CA ASN A 32 -2.51 -6.87 12.21
C ASN A 32 -1.30 -7.31 13.03
N ASP A 33 -0.56 -8.31 12.56
CA ASP A 33 0.63 -8.82 13.24
C ASP A 33 1.75 -7.79 13.31
N ARG A 34 1.94 -6.95 12.28
CA ARG A 34 2.89 -5.82 12.31
C ARG A 34 2.45 -4.73 13.29
N LEU A 35 1.17 -4.36 13.28
CA LEU A 35 0.64 -3.36 14.22
C LEU A 35 0.81 -3.81 15.68
N ASN A 36 0.56 -5.09 15.94
CA ASN A 36 0.67 -5.67 17.27
C ASN A 36 2.11 -5.95 17.70
N SER A 37 3.02 -6.27 16.78
CA SER A 37 4.44 -6.48 17.09
C SER A 37 5.19 -5.15 17.33
N ASN A 38 4.84 -4.08 16.61
CA ASN A 38 5.32 -2.72 16.87
C ASN A 38 4.92 -2.18 18.26
N ARG A 39 3.92 -2.77 18.92
CA ARG A 39 3.50 -2.43 20.30
C ARG A 39 4.35 -3.11 21.39
N LYS A 40 5.17 -4.12 21.06
CA LYS A 40 5.99 -4.87 22.01
C LYS A 40 7.49 -4.57 21.94
N GLY A 41 7.97 -3.96 20.86
CA GLY A 41 9.37 -3.57 20.70
C GLY A 41 9.67 -2.26 21.41
N GLY A 42 10.63 -2.26 22.33
CA GLY A 42 11.16 -1.06 23.01
C GLY A 42 11.92 -0.08 22.11
N ASP A 43 11.73 -0.14 20.79
CA ASP A 43 12.49 0.62 19.79
C ASP A 43 11.90 2.02 19.52
N ARG A 44 11.00 2.48 20.39
CA ARG A 44 10.30 3.78 20.30
C ARG A 44 10.68 4.75 21.43
N ASP A 45 11.85 4.60 22.04
CA ASP A 45 12.34 5.55 23.06
C ASP A 45 12.46 7.00 22.54
N TYR A 46 12.64 7.17 21.23
CA TYR A 46 12.66 8.49 20.58
C TYR A 46 11.27 9.13 20.41
N LEU A 47 10.18 8.36 20.55
CA LEU A 47 8.80 8.85 20.39
C LEU A 47 8.20 9.48 21.68
N LYS A 48 9.00 9.61 22.75
CA LYS A 48 8.70 10.40 23.97
C LYS A 48 7.23 10.37 24.42
N GLY A 49 6.60 9.20 24.41
CA GLY A 49 5.26 9.03 24.97
C GLY A 49 4.15 9.87 24.34
N ILE A 50 4.35 10.48 23.16
CA ILE A 50 3.23 11.05 22.40
C ILE A 50 2.56 9.87 21.72
N LYS A 51 1.68 9.22 22.48
CA LYS A 51 0.70 8.27 21.97
C LYS A 51 -0.04 8.93 20.82
N ASP A 52 0.23 8.49 19.60
CA ASP A 52 -0.55 8.91 18.46
C ASP A 52 -1.94 8.25 18.59
N ILE A 53 -2.93 9.05 18.99
CA ILE A 53 -4.32 8.63 19.13
C ILE A 53 -4.98 8.30 17.77
N HIS A 54 -4.24 8.42 16.66
CA HIS A 54 -4.69 8.17 15.29
C HIS A 54 -3.94 7.05 14.55
N GLU A 55 -2.93 6.41 15.16
CA GLU A 55 -2.25 5.25 14.56
C GLU A 55 -3.13 3.98 14.63
N GLU A 56 -3.76 3.67 13.48
CA GLU A 56 -4.14 2.33 13.01
C GLU A 56 -5.44 1.69 13.53
N SER A 57 -6.56 2.25 13.08
CA SER A 57 -7.82 1.51 13.00
C SER A 57 -7.77 0.54 11.81
N LEU A 58 -7.93 -0.76 12.02
CA LEU A 58 -8.12 -1.74 10.94
C LEU A 58 -9.19 -1.28 9.92
N PRO A 59 -10.35 -0.74 10.35
CA PRO A 59 -11.31 -0.13 9.43
C PRO A 59 -10.75 0.98 8.54
N PHE A 60 -9.75 1.74 8.99
CA PHE A 60 -9.10 2.75 8.16
C PHE A 60 -8.24 2.09 7.07
N GLN A 61 -7.47 1.07 7.41
CA GLN A 61 -6.65 0.36 6.43
C GLN A 61 -7.49 -0.40 5.39
N GLU A 62 -8.63 -0.97 5.80
CA GLU A 62 -9.61 -1.56 4.88
C GLU A 62 -10.15 -0.52 3.89
N LYS A 63 -10.55 0.66 4.37
CA LYS A 63 -11.01 1.75 3.50
C LYS A 63 -9.94 2.23 2.53
N VAL A 64 -8.69 2.35 2.98
CA VAL A 64 -7.57 2.73 2.12
C VAL A 64 -7.37 1.68 1.03
N ARG A 65 -7.36 0.39 1.39
CA ARG A 65 -7.29 -0.72 0.43
C ARG A 65 -8.38 -0.62 -0.62
N ASP A 66 -9.64 -0.44 -0.22
CA ASP A 66 -10.78 -0.32 -1.15
C ASP A 66 -10.64 0.87 -2.11
N VAL A 67 -10.09 1.98 -1.63
CA VAL A 67 -9.80 3.15 -2.48
C VAL A 67 -8.76 2.80 -3.54
N TYR A 68 -7.67 2.11 -3.21
CA TYR A 68 -6.66 1.69 -4.19
C TYR A 68 -7.18 0.64 -5.16
N LEU A 69 -7.93 -0.36 -4.69
CA LEU A 69 -8.57 -1.35 -5.55
C LEU A 69 -9.54 -0.71 -6.55
N SER A 70 -10.30 0.31 -6.11
CA SER A 70 -11.20 1.05 -6.99
C SER A 70 -10.48 2.04 -7.92
N LEU A 71 -9.24 2.45 -7.63
CA LEU A 71 -8.43 3.33 -8.49
C LEU A 71 -7.94 2.62 -9.75
N GLN A 72 -7.80 1.29 -9.74
CA GLN A 72 -7.33 0.51 -10.89
C GLN A 72 -8.12 0.78 -12.18
N LYS A 73 -9.41 1.13 -12.06
CA LYS A 73 -10.29 1.43 -13.20
C LYS A 73 -10.07 2.82 -13.81
N TYR A 74 -9.32 3.69 -13.15
CA TYR A 74 -9.19 5.11 -13.47
C TYR A 74 -7.75 5.58 -13.64
N VAL A 75 -6.76 4.77 -13.24
CA VAL A 75 -5.34 5.11 -13.22
C VAL A 75 -4.57 4.04 -13.97
N ASP A 76 -4.19 4.33 -15.22
CA ASP A 76 -3.64 3.34 -16.15
C ASP A 76 -2.21 2.89 -15.78
N ASP A 77 -1.45 3.74 -15.08
CA ASP A 77 -0.12 3.44 -14.57
C ASP A 77 -0.17 2.61 -13.27
N LEU A 78 -1.32 2.50 -12.60
CA LEU A 78 -1.46 1.75 -11.36
C LEU A 78 -1.62 0.24 -11.61
N GLN A 79 -0.71 -0.54 -11.04
CA GLN A 79 -0.75 -2.00 -11.05
C GLN A 79 -0.87 -2.53 -9.62
N ILE A 80 -1.89 -3.35 -9.39
CA ILE A 80 -2.10 -4.01 -8.11
C ILE A 80 -1.40 -5.37 -8.15
N ILE A 81 -0.52 -5.60 -7.17
CA ILE A 81 0.14 -6.88 -6.94
C ILE A 81 -0.55 -7.56 -5.77
N ASN A 82 -1.25 -8.66 -6.04
CA ASN A 82 -1.91 -9.44 -5.00
C ASN A 82 -0.87 -10.27 -4.21
N CYS A 83 -0.55 -9.81 -3.00
CA CYS A 83 0.36 -10.50 -2.10
C CYS A 83 -0.34 -11.51 -1.18
N GLN A 84 -1.65 -11.71 -1.33
CA GLN A 84 -2.44 -12.63 -0.50
C GLN A 84 -2.37 -14.07 -1.01
N GLY A 85 -2.01 -14.98 -0.12
CA GLY A 85 -2.03 -16.43 -0.29
C GLY A 85 -3.43 -17.02 -0.17
N ARG A 86 -3.54 -18.35 -0.24
CA ARG A 86 -4.85 -19.04 -0.35
C ARG A 86 -5.66 -18.98 0.95
N ASN A 87 -5.00 -18.87 2.09
CA ASN A 87 -5.61 -18.84 3.41
C ASN A 87 -5.50 -17.45 4.06
N GLY A 88 -5.20 -16.40 3.28
CA GLY A 88 -5.00 -15.05 3.81
C GLY A 88 -3.62 -14.82 4.44
N GLU A 89 -2.67 -15.71 4.19
CA GLU A 89 -1.25 -15.53 4.50
C GLU A 89 -0.55 -14.61 3.50
N MET A 90 0.58 -14.03 3.87
CA MET A 90 1.45 -13.32 2.93
C MET A 90 2.12 -14.33 2.00
N LYS A 91 2.08 -14.10 0.68
CA LYS A 91 2.85 -14.90 -0.27
C LYS A 91 4.36 -14.81 0.05
N PRO A 92 5.14 -15.86 -0.24
CA PRO A 92 6.59 -15.80 -0.18
C PRO A 92 7.17 -14.64 -1.01
N ALA A 93 8.29 -14.06 -0.55
CA ALA A 93 8.87 -12.86 -1.17
C ALA A 93 9.35 -13.10 -2.61
N ASP A 94 9.88 -14.30 -2.90
CA ASP A 94 10.24 -14.77 -4.22
C ASP A 94 9.03 -14.81 -5.17
N VAL A 95 7.88 -15.30 -4.70
CA VAL A 95 6.64 -15.31 -5.48
C VAL A 95 6.16 -13.89 -5.77
N ILE A 96 6.21 -12.98 -4.78
CA ILE A 96 5.84 -11.58 -4.99
C ILE A 96 6.80 -10.88 -5.96
N PHE A 97 8.10 -11.19 -5.85
CA PHE A 97 9.12 -10.65 -6.75
C PHE A 97 8.84 -11.06 -8.20
N GLU A 98 8.51 -12.32 -8.45
CA GLU A 98 8.14 -12.77 -9.79
C GLU A 98 6.89 -12.07 -10.32
N LEU A 99 5.85 -11.88 -9.49
CA LEU A 99 4.66 -11.12 -9.87
C LEU A 99 4.98 -9.67 -10.25
N ILE A 100 5.86 -9.01 -9.50
CA ILE A 100 6.33 -7.66 -9.81
C ILE A 100 7.07 -7.65 -11.15
N ARG A 101 7.97 -8.62 -11.36
CA ARG A 101 8.77 -8.73 -12.58
C ARG A 101 7.90 -8.94 -13.82
N GLU A 102 6.91 -9.83 -13.74
CA GLU A 102 5.91 -10.03 -14.80
C GLU A 102 5.18 -8.73 -15.12
N ARG A 103 4.72 -8.02 -14.09
CA ARG A 103 3.95 -6.77 -14.26
C ARG A 103 4.73 -5.63 -14.88
N ILE A 104 6.03 -5.53 -14.56
CA ILE A 104 6.94 -4.55 -15.16
C ILE A 104 7.24 -4.92 -16.61
N ASN A 105 7.49 -6.20 -16.90
CA ASN A 105 7.77 -6.66 -18.26
C ASN A 105 6.57 -6.50 -19.21
N ASP A 106 5.33 -6.62 -18.74
CA ASP A 106 4.13 -6.38 -19.55
C ASP A 106 3.99 -4.92 -20.04
N LYS A 107 4.68 -3.97 -19.39
CA LYS A 107 4.58 -2.52 -19.61
C LYS A 107 5.77 -1.93 -20.38
N LEU A 108 6.85 -2.70 -20.55
CA LEU A 108 8.06 -2.34 -21.31
C LEU A 108 8.01 -2.94 -22.72
#